data_AF-A0A441V9D7-F1
#
_entry.id   AF-A0A441V9D7-F1
#
_cell.length_a   1.000
_cell.length_b   1.000
_cell.length_c   1.000
_cell.angle_alpha   90.00
_cell.angle_beta   90.00
_cell.angle_gamma   90.00
#
_symmetry.space_group_name_H-M   'P 1'
#
loop_
_entity.id
_entity.type
_entity.pdbx_description
1 polymer ?
#
loop_
_entity_poly.entity_id
_entity_poly.type
_entity_poly.pdbx_seq_one_letter_code
_entity_poly.pdbx_strand_id
1 'polypeptide(L)'
;DIDLAQAICERIPAIERVRFLNSGTEALMFAIKAARAMTGRTRLAKLEGAFHGTYDWAEVSARSSPNNWGGDYPKSNPPYRNTPPHVCEEVVVLPLDDTARSKTIIEQHGSDLACIVVDVLPCAAGMIPLNPDYLTMLQDTARRHGILLISDEVVSFRVHYHGASAARGFHPDLVTLGKVVGGGLPIGVVGGTSATMEAFAPHDSAPVPQGGTFSANPLTMAAGRAALAALTVGEIDRINELGNYLRQQAEEFASQVGVAITVQGAGSLFRFHAKQH
;
A
#
# COMPACT_ATOMS: atom_id res chain seq x y z
N ASP A 1 7.79 15.92 16.44
CA ASP A 1 6.91 14.79 16.04
C ASP A 1 5.47 15.27 15.86
N ILE A 2 4.89 15.99 16.81
CA ILE A 2 3.53 16.56 16.75
C ILE A 2 3.29 17.33 15.44
N ASP A 3 4.20 18.22 15.05
CA ASP A 3 4.01 19.02 13.83
C ASP A 3 3.95 18.16 12.55
N LEU A 4 4.76 17.10 12.47
CA LEU A 4 4.73 16.20 11.31
C LEU A 4 3.44 15.36 11.32
N ALA A 5 3.00 14.92 12.50
CA ALA A 5 1.74 14.21 12.64
C ALA A 5 0.55 15.08 12.19
N GLN A 6 0.50 16.33 12.65
CA GLN A 6 -0.52 17.29 12.26
C GLN A 6 -0.50 17.54 10.75
N ALA A 7 0.68 17.76 10.15
CA ALA A 7 0.80 17.96 8.70
C ALA A 7 0.32 16.73 7.89
N ILE A 8 0.51 15.52 8.40
CA ILE A 8 0.00 14.29 7.76
C ILE A 8 -1.54 14.21 7.88
N CYS A 9 -2.08 14.42 9.08
CA CYS A 9 -3.53 14.35 9.32
C CYS A 9 -4.31 15.44 8.54
N GLU A 10 -3.78 16.65 8.47
CA GLU A 10 -4.38 17.73 7.67
C GLU A 10 -4.37 17.43 6.17
N ARG A 11 -3.34 16.71 5.71
CA ARG A 11 -3.11 16.44 4.30
C ARG A 11 -3.86 15.20 3.80
N ILE A 12 -4.04 14.17 4.62
CA ILE A 12 -4.61 12.88 4.20
C ILE A 12 -5.94 12.66 4.92
N PRO A 13 -7.09 12.82 4.25
CA PRO A 13 -8.41 12.77 4.89
C PRO A 13 -8.73 11.46 5.63
N ALA A 14 -8.13 10.34 5.22
CA ALA A 14 -8.32 9.04 5.86
C ALA A 14 -7.54 8.87 7.19
N ILE A 15 -6.70 9.85 7.55
CA ILE A 15 -5.81 9.77 8.72
C ILE A 15 -6.19 10.85 9.74
N GLU A 16 -6.76 10.42 10.85
CA GLU A 16 -7.03 11.28 12.01
C GLU A 16 -5.90 11.21 13.04
N ARG A 17 -5.26 10.04 13.16
CA ARG A 17 -4.15 9.78 14.07
C ARG A 17 -3.07 8.98 13.39
N VAL A 18 -1.82 9.15 13.85
CA VAL A 18 -0.66 8.44 13.32
C VAL A 18 0.20 7.85 14.43
N ARG A 19 0.97 6.82 14.10
CA ARG A 19 2.17 6.39 14.84
C ARG A 19 3.36 6.31 13.91
N PHE A 20 4.52 6.71 14.43
CA PHE A 20 5.79 6.70 13.70
C PHE A 20 6.61 5.45 13.99
N LEU A 21 7.20 4.91 12.95
CA LEU A 21 8.05 3.73 12.92
C LEU A 21 9.31 4.03 12.09
N ASN A 22 10.17 3.04 11.89
CA ASN A 22 11.49 3.24 11.28
C ASN A 22 11.52 2.83 9.80
N SER A 23 10.50 2.13 9.31
CA SER A 23 10.40 1.72 7.90
C SER A 23 8.96 1.50 7.46
N GLY A 24 8.73 1.50 6.14
CA GLY A 24 7.46 1.09 5.56
C GLY A 24 7.08 -0.36 5.88
N THR A 25 8.07 -1.26 5.99
CA THR A 25 7.85 -2.64 6.47
C THR A 25 7.25 -2.65 7.86
N GLU A 26 7.81 -1.87 8.80
CA GLU A 26 7.26 -1.75 10.15
C GLU A 26 5.86 -1.15 10.13
N ALA A 27 5.63 -0.10 9.34
CA ALA A 27 4.31 0.52 9.22
C ALA A 27 3.23 -0.48 8.79
N LEU A 28 3.51 -1.28 7.76
CA LEU A 28 2.57 -2.31 7.32
C LEU A 28 2.42 -3.45 8.31
N MET A 29 3.52 -3.91 8.92
CA MET A 29 3.46 -4.91 9.99
C MET A 29 2.51 -4.46 11.11
N PHE A 30 2.62 -3.22 11.57
CA PHE A 30 1.75 -2.72 12.64
C PHE A 30 0.32 -2.43 12.17
N ALA A 31 0.10 -2.03 10.92
CA ALA A 31 -1.25 -1.94 10.35
C ALA A 31 -1.96 -3.31 10.32
N ILE A 32 -1.25 -4.37 9.90
CA ILE A 32 -1.79 -5.75 9.92
C ILE A 32 -2.06 -6.20 11.35
N LYS A 33 -1.15 -5.93 12.30
CA LYS A 33 -1.37 -6.25 13.72
C LYS A 33 -2.59 -5.53 14.28
N ALA A 34 -2.78 -4.24 13.96
CA ALA A 34 -3.96 -3.48 14.36
C ALA A 34 -5.23 -4.10 13.80
N ALA A 35 -5.25 -4.43 12.50
CA ALA A 35 -6.42 -5.05 11.90
C ALA A 35 -6.78 -6.40 12.54
N ARG A 36 -5.78 -7.24 12.83
CA ARG A 36 -5.98 -8.51 13.55
C ARG A 36 -6.56 -8.26 14.95
N ALA A 37 -5.99 -7.33 15.70
CA ALA A 37 -6.44 -7.03 17.06
C ALA A 37 -7.87 -6.48 17.11
N MET A 38 -8.25 -5.66 16.12
CA MET A 38 -9.59 -5.07 16.04
C MET A 38 -10.66 -6.05 15.60
N THR A 39 -10.33 -6.94 14.67
CA THR A 39 -11.31 -7.87 14.08
C THR A 39 -11.37 -9.20 14.83
N GLY A 40 -10.34 -9.54 15.60
CA GLY A 40 -10.17 -10.86 16.21
C GLY A 40 -9.83 -11.98 15.21
N ARG A 41 -9.49 -11.60 13.97
CA ARG A 41 -9.23 -12.52 12.85
C ARG A 41 -7.73 -12.60 12.55
N THR A 42 -7.27 -13.69 11.95
CA THR A 42 -5.83 -13.95 11.76
C THR A 42 -5.36 -13.75 10.32
N ARG A 43 -6.21 -14.05 9.33
CA ARG A 43 -5.80 -14.02 7.92
C ARG A 43 -5.76 -12.60 7.38
N LEU A 44 -4.93 -12.38 6.37
CA LEU A 44 -5.02 -11.20 5.52
C LEU A 44 -5.14 -11.60 4.05
N ALA A 45 -5.69 -10.70 3.25
CA ALA A 45 -5.64 -10.78 1.81
C ALA A 45 -4.68 -9.73 1.24
N LYS A 46 -4.03 -10.05 0.12
CA LYS A 46 -3.20 -9.11 -0.64
C LYS A 46 -3.22 -9.44 -2.12
N LEU A 47 -2.80 -8.47 -2.93
CA LEU A 47 -2.76 -8.63 -4.38
C LEU A 47 -1.52 -9.42 -4.82
N GLU A 48 -1.71 -10.31 -5.78
CA GLU A 48 -0.63 -11.11 -6.35
C GLU A 48 0.45 -10.21 -6.97
N GLY A 49 1.73 -10.49 -6.67
CA GLY A 49 2.86 -9.72 -7.21
C GLY A 49 3.05 -8.33 -6.59
N ALA A 50 2.17 -7.89 -5.68
CA ALA A 50 2.37 -6.66 -4.93
C ALA A 50 3.43 -6.84 -3.83
N PHE A 51 4.34 -5.87 -3.71
CA PHE A 51 5.39 -5.85 -2.70
C PHE A 51 5.07 -4.85 -1.60
N HIS A 52 5.26 -5.29 -0.36
CA HIS A 52 4.70 -4.65 0.82
C HIS A 52 5.73 -4.61 1.98
N GLY A 53 7.02 -4.64 1.64
CA GLY A 53 8.10 -4.82 2.61
C GLY A 53 8.41 -6.30 2.86
N THR A 54 9.08 -6.57 3.98
CA THR A 54 9.65 -7.89 4.31
C THR A 54 9.11 -8.46 5.62
N TYR A 55 7.88 -8.10 5.97
CA TYR A 55 7.15 -8.75 7.06
C TYR A 55 6.56 -10.05 6.52
N ASP A 56 6.80 -11.19 7.17
CA ASP A 56 6.59 -12.54 6.64
C ASP A 56 5.28 -12.71 5.86
N TRP A 57 4.15 -12.32 6.46
CA TRP A 57 2.84 -12.44 5.82
C TRP A 57 2.61 -11.44 4.67
N ALA A 58 3.23 -10.26 4.71
CA ALA A 58 3.10 -9.24 3.69
C ALA A 58 3.91 -9.55 2.42
N GLU A 59 5.01 -10.31 2.53
CA GLU A 59 5.86 -10.65 1.39
C GLU A 59 5.48 -11.95 0.66
N VAL A 60 4.53 -12.74 1.18
CA VAL A 60 3.95 -13.90 0.46
C VAL A 60 3.48 -13.48 -0.94
N SER A 61 3.85 -14.25 -1.96
CA SER A 61 3.55 -13.97 -3.37
C SER A 61 3.98 -12.58 -3.87
N ALA A 62 4.94 -11.90 -3.23
CA ALA A 62 5.49 -10.63 -3.73
C ALA A 62 6.32 -10.81 -5.02
N ARG A 63 6.83 -12.02 -5.29
CA ARG A 63 7.46 -12.39 -6.55
C ARG A 63 6.50 -13.28 -7.34
N SER A 64 5.97 -12.71 -8.41
CA SER A 64 4.94 -13.32 -9.22
C SER A 64 5.39 -13.44 -10.68
N SER A 65 5.10 -14.57 -11.31
CA SER A 65 5.42 -14.90 -12.70
C SER A 65 4.43 -15.94 -13.22
N PRO A 66 4.19 -16.05 -14.54
CA PRO A 66 3.28 -17.05 -15.09
C PRO A 66 3.52 -18.48 -14.58
N ASN A 67 4.77 -18.82 -14.25
CA ASN A 67 5.17 -20.12 -13.73
C ASN A 67 4.71 -20.41 -12.30
N ASN A 68 4.24 -19.41 -11.54
CA ASN A 68 3.84 -19.56 -10.13
C ASN A 68 2.46 -18.98 -9.78
N TRP A 69 1.68 -18.48 -10.76
CA TRP A 69 0.34 -17.92 -10.54
C TRP A 69 -0.70 -18.91 -10.03
N GLY A 70 -0.46 -20.23 -10.12
CA GLY A 70 -1.49 -21.22 -9.83
C GLY A 70 -2.49 -21.38 -10.97
N GLY A 71 -3.68 -21.90 -10.67
CA GLY A 71 -4.76 -22.12 -11.64
C GLY A 71 -5.90 -21.14 -11.41
N ASP A 72 -7.10 -21.69 -11.18
CA ASP A 72 -8.31 -20.90 -10.86
C ASP A 72 -8.24 -20.17 -9.52
N TYR A 73 -7.25 -20.48 -8.68
CA TYR A 73 -6.92 -19.75 -7.46
C TYR A 73 -5.42 -19.44 -7.42
N PRO A 74 -5.04 -18.17 -7.14
CA PRO A 74 -3.64 -17.83 -6.92
C PRO A 74 -3.02 -18.67 -5.81
N LYS A 75 -1.76 -19.06 -6.00
CA LYS A 75 -1.01 -19.75 -4.95
C LYS A 75 -0.42 -18.74 -3.98
N SER A 76 -0.49 -19.05 -2.69
CA SER A 76 0.30 -18.39 -1.65
C SER A 76 1.73 -18.91 -1.70
N ASN A 77 2.55 -18.25 -2.53
CA ASN A 77 3.91 -18.66 -2.82
C ASN A 77 4.87 -18.18 -1.71
N PRO A 78 5.73 -19.07 -1.18
CA PRO A 78 6.66 -18.71 -0.13
C PRO A 78 7.70 -17.70 -0.64
N PRO A 79 7.97 -16.62 0.11
CA PRO A 79 8.91 -15.57 -0.28
C PRO A 79 10.39 -15.99 -0.19
N TYR A 80 10.73 -16.94 0.70
CA TYR A 80 12.11 -17.42 0.89
C TYR A 80 12.14 -18.92 1.22
N ARG A 81 13.36 -19.50 1.21
CA ARG A 81 13.55 -20.93 1.53
C ARG A 81 13.20 -21.19 2.98
N ASN A 82 12.42 -22.23 3.24
CA ASN A 82 11.97 -22.60 4.59
C ASN A 82 11.06 -21.56 5.24
N THR A 83 10.29 -20.80 4.47
CA THR A 83 9.12 -20.08 5.02
C THR A 83 8.23 -21.08 5.77
N PRO A 84 7.90 -20.86 7.05
CA PRO A 84 7.00 -21.74 7.78
C PRO A 84 5.65 -21.87 7.04
N PRO A 85 5.10 -23.10 6.86
CA PRO A 85 3.89 -23.29 6.06
C PRO A 85 2.70 -22.42 6.51
N HIS A 86 2.54 -22.24 7.83
CA HIS A 86 1.46 -21.42 8.40
C HIS A 86 1.50 -19.95 7.96
N VAL A 87 2.66 -19.40 7.58
CA VAL A 87 2.74 -18.03 7.04
C VAL A 87 1.96 -17.94 5.73
N CYS A 88 2.14 -18.91 4.84
CA CYS A 88 1.41 -18.94 3.56
C CYS A 88 -0.07 -19.28 3.75
N GLU A 89 -0.42 -20.14 4.70
CA GLU A 89 -1.81 -20.52 4.99
C GLU A 89 -2.66 -19.35 5.52
N GLU A 90 -2.02 -18.40 6.20
CA GLU A 90 -2.65 -17.19 6.75
C GLU A 90 -2.77 -16.03 5.74
N VAL A 91 -2.30 -16.23 4.50
CA VAL A 91 -2.35 -15.20 3.45
C VAL A 91 -3.21 -15.69 2.28
N VAL A 92 -4.27 -14.95 2.01
CA VAL A 92 -5.14 -15.13 0.85
C VAL A 92 -4.63 -14.24 -0.28
N VAL A 93 -4.22 -14.84 -1.39
CA VAL A 93 -3.71 -14.09 -2.55
C VAL A 93 -4.84 -13.83 -3.54
N LEU A 94 -5.03 -12.56 -3.90
CA LEU A 94 -6.05 -12.11 -4.83
C LEU A 94 -5.43 -11.88 -6.22
N PRO A 95 -6.08 -12.35 -7.30
CA PRO A 95 -5.63 -12.07 -8.66
C PRO A 95 -5.78 -10.57 -8.95
N LEU A 96 -4.70 -9.95 -9.40
CA LEU A 96 -4.66 -8.52 -9.69
C LEU A 96 -5.68 -8.16 -10.78
N ASP A 97 -6.55 -7.19 -10.51
CA ASP A 97 -7.57 -6.67 -11.44
C ASP A 97 -8.57 -7.70 -12.02
N ASP A 98 -8.66 -8.91 -11.46
CA ASP A 98 -9.73 -9.88 -11.76
C ASP A 98 -10.84 -9.77 -10.71
N THR A 99 -11.83 -8.94 -11.02
CA THR A 99 -12.94 -8.59 -10.13
C THR A 99 -13.76 -9.80 -9.70
N ALA A 100 -14.12 -10.68 -10.64
CA ALA A 100 -15.01 -11.80 -10.37
C ALA A 100 -14.33 -12.86 -9.48
N ARG A 101 -13.09 -13.23 -9.80
CA ARG A 101 -12.34 -14.21 -9.01
C ARG A 101 -11.95 -13.66 -7.65
N SER A 102 -11.47 -12.41 -7.57
CA SER A 102 -11.13 -11.80 -6.28
C SER A 102 -12.34 -11.70 -5.36
N LYS A 103 -13.50 -11.28 -5.86
CA LYS A 103 -14.75 -11.25 -5.09
C LYS A 103 -15.09 -12.63 -4.51
N THR A 104 -15.04 -13.66 -5.35
CA THR A 104 -15.33 -15.04 -4.96
C THR A 104 -14.40 -15.52 -3.84
N ILE A 105 -13.10 -15.25 -3.98
CA ILE A 105 -12.09 -15.62 -2.98
C ILE A 105 -12.31 -14.88 -1.65
N ILE A 106 -12.60 -13.58 -1.70
CA ILE A 106 -12.87 -12.80 -0.48
C ILE A 106 -14.13 -13.32 0.22
N GLU A 107 -15.20 -13.60 -0.53
CA GLU A 107 -16.46 -14.11 0.02
C GLU A 107 -16.28 -15.50 0.67
N GLN A 108 -15.41 -16.35 0.12
CA GLN A 108 -15.06 -17.66 0.70
C GLN A 108 -14.27 -17.56 2.02
N HIS A 109 -13.46 -16.53 2.20
CA HIS A 109 -12.61 -16.34 3.38
C HIS A 109 -13.08 -15.21 4.30
N GLY A 110 -14.24 -14.60 4.03
CA GLY A 110 -14.62 -13.31 4.61
C GLY A 110 -14.73 -13.30 6.14
N SER A 111 -15.09 -14.44 6.77
CA SER A 111 -15.13 -14.57 8.23
C SER A 111 -13.77 -14.55 8.90
N ASP A 112 -12.72 -14.92 8.17
CA ASP A 112 -11.37 -15.17 8.70
C ASP A 112 -10.38 -14.05 8.34
N LEU A 113 -10.78 -13.16 7.43
CA LEU A 113 -9.97 -12.05 6.96
C LEU A 113 -10.07 -10.84 7.90
N ALA A 114 -8.94 -10.50 8.52
CA ALA A 114 -8.78 -9.28 9.29
C ALA A 114 -8.67 -8.05 8.38
N CYS A 115 -7.92 -8.17 7.28
CA CYS A 115 -7.72 -7.07 6.36
C CYS A 115 -7.46 -7.49 4.91
N ILE A 116 -7.62 -6.53 4.01
CA ILE A 116 -7.10 -6.56 2.63
C ILE A 116 -6.05 -5.45 2.49
N VAL A 117 -4.83 -5.82 2.11
CA VAL A 117 -3.74 -4.88 1.84
C VAL A 117 -3.72 -4.53 0.35
N VAL A 118 -3.76 -3.24 0.04
CA VAL A 118 -3.86 -2.72 -1.33
C VAL A 118 -2.81 -1.65 -1.56
N ASP A 119 -1.95 -1.83 -2.56
CA ASP A 119 -1.24 -0.73 -3.23
C ASP A 119 -2.03 -0.43 -4.52
N VAL A 120 -2.56 0.79 -4.65
CA VAL A 120 -3.36 1.20 -5.82
C VAL A 120 -2.52 1.41 -7.08
N LEU A 121 -1.19 1.43 -6.93
CA LEU A 121 -0.21 1.52 -8.01
C LEU A 121 0.99 0.60 -7.72
N PRO A 122 0.79 -0.73 -7.74
CA PRO A 122 1.78 -1.70 -7.29
C PRO A 122 3.03 -1.65 -8.16
N CYS A 123 4.11 -1.09 -7.61
CA CYS A 123 5.38 -0.96 -8.33
C CYS A 123 5.92 -2.34 -8.75
N ALA A 124 5.90 -3.34 -7.88
CA ALA A 124 6.39 -4.68 -8.20
C ALA A 124 5.56 -5.36 -9.30
N ALA A 125 4.24 -5.13 -9.32
CA ALA A 125 3.33 -5.66 -10.33
C ALA A 125 3.18 -4.75 -11.58
N GLY A 126 4.24 -4.02 -11.93
CA GLY A 126 4.34 -3.33 -13.21
C GLY A 126 3.99 -1.84 -13.20
N MET A 127 3.70 -1.25 -12.04
CA MET A 127 3.26 0.15 -11.94
C MET A 127 1.99 0.43 -12.77
N ILE A 128 1.12 -0.56 -12.88
CA ILE A 128 -0.16 -0.47 -13.57
C ILE A 128 -1.21 -0.03 -12.53
N PRO A 129 -1.89 1.11 -12.71
CA PRO A 129 -2.94 1.54 -11.80
C PRO A 129 -4.09 0.52 -11.75
N LEU A 130 -4.57 0.17 -10.55
CA LEU A 130 -5.70 -0.75 -10.41
C LEU A 130 -6.97 -0.20 -11.06
N ASN A 131 -7.79 -1.10 -11.62
CA ASN A 131 -9.07 -0.75 -12.24
C ASN A 131 -10.06 -0.16 -11.21
N PRO A 132 -10.80 0.92 -11.54
CA PRO A 132 -11.78 1.52 -10.62
C PRO A 132 -12.86 0.52 -10.15
N ASP A 133 -13.34 -0.35 -11.05
CA ASP A 133 -14.34 -1.36 -10.72
C ASP A 133 -13.78 -2.41 -9.75
N TYR A 134 -12.48 -2.72 -9.86
CA TYR A 134 -11.80 -3.62 -8.94
C TYR A 134 -11.70 -2.99 -7.55
N LEU A 135 -11.28 -1.73 -7.46
CA LEU A 135 -11.24 -0.97 -6.19
C LEU A 135 -12.63 -0.86 -5.55
N THR A 136 -13.67 -0.64 -6.35
CA THR A 136 -15.06 -0.57 -5.87
C THR A 136 -15.49 -1.93 -5.30
N MET A 137 -15.22 -3.02 -6.02
CA MET A 137 -15.52 -4.38 -5.55
C MET A 137 -14.81 -4.72 -4.24
N LEU A 138 -13.51 -4.37 -4.10
CA LEU A 138 -12.77 -4.60 -2.86
C LEU A 138 -13.43 -3.87 -1.69
N GLN A 139 -13.81 -2.61 -1.89
CA GLN A 139 -14.45 -1.80 -0.85
C GLN A 139 -15.82 -2.36 -0.43
N ASP A 140 -16.68 -2.64 -1.40
CA ASP A 140 -18.02 -3.16 -1.12
C ASP A 140 -17.98 -4.55 -0.47
N THR A 141 -17.05 -5.40 -0.89
CA THR A 141 -16.90 -6.74 -0.33
C THR A 141 -16.28 -6.68 1.06
N ALA A 142 -15.24 -5.87 1.27
CA ALA A 142 -14.65 -5.69 2.59
C ALA A 142 -15.68 -5.17 3.62
N ARG A 143 -16.47 -4.15 3.23
CA ARG A 143 -17.53 -3.59 4.08
C ARG A 143 -18.59 -4.63 4.44
N ARG A 144 -19.06 -5.44 3.47
CA ARG A 144 -20.05 -6.50 3.71
C ARG A 144 -19.59 -7.55 4.72
N HIS A 145 -18.29 -7.83 4.78
CA HIS A 145 -17.72 -8.86 5.65
C HIS A 145 -17.02 -8.31 6.91
N GLY A 146 -17.05 -6.99 7.13
CA GLY A 146 -16.33 -6.35 8.24
C GLY A 146 -14.82 -6.56 8.18
N ILE A 147 -14.25 -6.61 6.97
CA ILE A 147 -12.81 -6.72 6.73
C ILE A 147 -12.24 -5.31 6.64
N LEU A 148 -11.12 -5.02 7.30
CA LEU A 148 -10.49 -3.71 7.20
C LEU A 148 -9.67 -3.56 5.92
N LEU A 149 -9.66 -2.37 5.35
CA LEU A 149 -8.83 -2.01 4.20
C LEU A 149 -7.58 -1.29 4.66
N ILE A 150 -6.42 -1.78 4.22
CA ILE A 150 -5.13 -1.13 4.44
C ILE A 150 -4.62 -0.64 3.09
N SER A 151 -4.46 0.68 2.93
CA SER A 151 -3.76 1.24 1.77
C SER A 151 -2.26 1.33 2.05
N ASP A 152 -1.46 0.58 1.31
CA ASP A 152 -0.01 0.75 1.30
C ASP A 152 0.35 1.89 0.35
N GLU A 153 0.64 3.05 0.93
CA GLU A 153 1.04 4.25 0.21
C GLU A 153 2.52 4.58 0.41
N VAL A 154 3.33 3.62 0.86
CA VAL A 154 4.76 3.84 1.15
C VAL A 154 5.51 4.36 -0.07
N VAL A 155 5.10 3.96 -1.29
CA VAL A 155 5.61 4.52 -2.55
C VAL A 155 4.67 5.58 -3.12
N SER A 156 3.39 5.22 -3.22
CA SER A 156 2.40 5.87 -4.06
C SER A 156 1.84 7.16 -3.46
N PHE A 157 1.99 7.44 -2.16
CA PHE A 157 1.56 8.70 -1.52
C PHE A 157 1.91 9.96 -2.34
N ARG A 158 3.07 9.94 -3.00
CA ARG A 158 3.59 11.07 -3.79
C ARG A 158 2.81 11.41 -5.06
N VAL A 159 1.87 10.58 -5.50
CA VAL A 159 1.17 10.79 -6.78
C VAL A 159 0.07 11.84 -6.68
N HIS A 160 -0.34 12.23 -5.48
CA HIS A 160 -1.39 13.23 -5.26
C HIS A 160 -1.23 13.89 -3.89
N TYR A 161 -1.66 15.15 -3.76
CA TYR A 161 -1.49 15.89 -2.51
C TYR A 161 -2.15 15.17 -1.32
N HIS A 162 -3.37 14.66 -1.51
CA HIS A 162 -4.12 13.92 -0.49
C HIS A 162 -3.81 12.42 -0.40
N GLY A 163 -2.76 11.95 -1.08
CA GLY A 163 -2.41 10.53 -1.17
C GLY A 163 -3.07 9.80 -2.35
N ALA A 164 -2.54 8.61 -2.63
CA ALA A 164 -2.90 7.80 -3.78
C ALA A 164 -4.31 7.20 -3.67
N SER A 165 -4.73 6.79 -2.46
CA SER A 165 -6.07 6.29 -2.20
C SER A 165 -7.14 7.34 -2.53
N ALA A 166 -6.95 8.59 -2.05
CA ALA A 166 -7.82 9.72 -2.37
C ALA A 166 -7.88 10.01 -3.88
N ALA A 167 -6.75 9.95 -4.58
CA ALA A 167 -6.68 10.15 -6.04
C ALA A 167 -7.44 9.09 -6.84
N ARG A 168 -7.71 7.93 -6.24
CA ARG A 168 -8.33 6.76 -6.88
C ARG A 168 -9.70 6.41 -6.33
N GLY A 169 -10.27 7.24 -5.43
CA GLY A 169 -11.55 6.95 -4.80
C GLY A 169 -11.53 5.67 -3.96
N PHE A 170 -10.39 5.35 -3.36
CA PHE A 170 -10.22 4.24 -2.42
C PHE A 170 -10.27 4.80 -1.00
N HIS A 171 -11.12 4.22 -0.15
CA HIS A 171 -11.37 4.68 1.22
C HIS A 171 -10.90 3.63 2.23
N PRO A 172 -9.61 3.65 2.61
CA PRO A 172 -9.05 2.69 3.54
C PRO A 172 -9.36 3.02 5.01
N ASP A 173 -9.35 1.99 5.85
CA ASP A 173 -9.45 2.10 7.31
C ASP A 173 -8.10 2.47 7.96
N LEU A 174 -7.01 2.03 7.34
CA LEU A 174 -5.63 2.29 7.72
C LEU A 174 -4.79 2.63 6.48
N VAL A 175 -3.87 3.57 6.62
CA VAL A 175 -2.91 3.97 5.59
C VAL A 175 -1.50 3.78 6.12
N THR A 176 -0.61 3.23 5.30
CA THR A 176 0.81 3.15 5.61
C THR A 176 1.64 4.05 4.71
N LEU A 177 2.56 4.78 5.31
CA LEU A 177 3.45 5.72 4.63
C LEU A 177 4.90 5.41 4.96
N GLY A 178 5.79 5.94 4.12
CA GLY A 178 7.23 5.89 4.32
C GLY A 178 7.92 6.73 3.26
N LYS A 179 9.20 6.44 2.99
CA LYS A 179 9.98 7.08 1.92
C LYS A 179 9.93 8.61 1.98
N VAL A 180 9.10 9.25 1.13
CA VAL A 180 9.03 10.71 0.96
C VAL A 180 8.73 11.42 2.28
N VAL A 181 7.88 10.84 3.11
CA VAL A 181 7.45 11.45 4.37
C VAL A 181 8.57 11.58 5.41
N GLY A 182 9.73 10.97 5.16
CA GLY A 182 10.92 11.06 6.02
C GLY A 182 11.97 12.05 5.53
N GLY A 183 11.75 12.72 4.39
CA GLY A 183 12.72 13.66 3.83
C GLY A 183 14.09 13.05 3.55
N GLY A 184 14.14 11.76 3.20
CA GLY A 184 15.37 11.02 2.95
C GLY A 184 15.91 10.23 4.15
N LEU A 185 15.28 10.34 5.31
CA LEU A 185 15.63 9.58 6.51
C LEU A 185 14.70 8.37 6.73
N PRO A 186 15.14 7.34 7.51
CA PRO A 186 14.31 6.20 7.85
C PRO A 186 13.03 6.62 8.56
N ILE A 187 11.90 6.18 8.02
CA ILE A 187 10.57 6.39 8.60
C ILE A 187 9.59 5.33 8.09
N GLY A 188 8.64 5.00 8.95
CA GLY A 188 7.35 4.43 8.62
C GLY A 188 6.25 5.21 9.34
N VAL A 189 5.06 5.24 8.78
CA VAL A 189 3.88 5.81 9.44
C VAL A 189 2.74 4.84 9.25
N VAL A 190 2.06 4.47 10.33
CA VAL A 190 0.72 3.88 10.27
C VAL A 190 -0.26 4.95 10.74
N GLY A 191 -1.30 5.20 9.95
CA GLY A 191 -2.35 6.14 10.30
C GLY A 191 -3.72 5.60 9.93
N GLY A 192 -4.76 6.22 10.47
CA GLY A 192 -6.14 5.84 10.20
C GLY A 192 -7.11 6.68 11.00
N THR A 193 -8.37 6.25 11.02
CA THR A 193 -9.41 6.83 11.86
C THR A 193 -9.07 6.68 13.35
N SER A 194 -9.67 7.52 14.20
CA SER A 194 -9.50 7.40 15.64
C SER A 194 -9.87 6.00 16.15
N ALA A 195 -10.96 5.41 15.61
CA ALA A 195 -11.41 4.07 15.97
C ALA A 195 -10.39 2.98 15.59
N THR A 196 -9.76 3.08 14.41
CA THR A 196 -8.75 2.09 14.00
C THR A 196 -7.44 2.25 14.74
N MET A 197 -7.12 3.48 15.12
CA MET A 197 -5.90 3.80 15.85
C MET A 197 -6.02 3.54 17.37
N GLU A 198 -7.20 3.21 17.89
CA GLU A 198 -7.38 2.69 19.26
C GLU A 198 -6.64 1.36 19.49
N ALA A 199 -6.34 0.61 18.42
CA ALA A 199 -5.46 -0.55 18.49
C ALA A 199 -4.08 -0.23 19.13
N PHE A 200 -3.66 1.04 19.09
CA PHE A 200 -2.42 1.53 19.68
C PHE A 200 -2.64 2.50 20.85
N ALA A 201 -3.75 2.35 21.57
CA ALA A 201 -4.05 3.12 22.77
C ALA A 201 -2.88 3.13 23.78
N PRO A 202 -2.83 4.07 24.74
CA PRO A 202 -1.75 4.14 25.72
C PRO A 202 -1.54 2.85 26.52
N HIS A 203 -0.30 2.69 27.01
CA HIS A 203 0.43 1.46 27.34
C HIS A 203 -0.26 0.37 28.20
N ASP A 204 -1.34 0.65 28.91
CA ASP A 204 -1.99 -0.33 29.80
C ASP A 204 -3.26 -0.97 29.19
N SER A 205 -3.72 -0.49 28.04
CA SER A 205 -4.95 -0.98 27.38
C SER A 205 -4.79 -1.25 25.89
N ALA A 206 -3.59 -1.03 25.33
CA ALA A 206 -3.33 -1.18 23.90
C ALA A 206 -3.50 -2.64 23.45
N PRO A 207 -4.43 -2.95 22.53
CA PRO A 207 -4.47 -4.28 21.91
C PRO A 207 -3.16 -4.63 21.18
N VAL A 208 -2.45 -3.62 20.67
CA VAL A 208 -1.17 -3.77 19.97
C VAL A 208 -0.09 -2.88 20.60
N PRO A 209 0.76 -3.44 21.50
CA PRO A 209 1.92 -2.73 21.99
C PRO A 209 2.88 -2.36 20.86
N GLN A 210 3.21 -1.07 20.75
CA GLN A 210 4.15 -0.53 19.77
C GLN A 210 5.24 0.26 20.48
N GLY A 211 6.45 -0.31 20.49
CA GLY A 211 7.68 0.38 20.88
C GLY A 211 8.58 0.63 19.68
N GLY A 212 9.68 1.35 19.88
CA GLY A 212 10.70 1.57 18.87
C GLY A 212 11.68 2.64 19.31
N THR A 213 12.97 2.28 19.45
CA THR A 213 14.01 3.19 19.97
C THR A 213 14.13 4.49 19.17
N PHE A 214 13.98 4.41 17.84
CA PHE A 214 14.11 5.54 16.93
C PHE A 214 12.78 6.01 16.34
N SER A 215 11.66 5.41 16.78
CA SER A 215 10.32 5.87 16.43
C SER A 215 10.16 7.32 16.84
N ALA A 216 9.70 8.16 15.92
CA ALA A 216 9.52 9.59 16.12
C ALA A 216 10.80 10.37 16.51
N ASN A 217 12.00 9.88 16.17
CA ASN A 217 13.23 10.60 16.48
C ASN A 217 13.23 12.03 15.86
N PRO A 218 13.71 13.06 16.58
CA PRO A 218 13.55 14.46 16.16
C PRO A 218 14.14 14.79 14.78
N LEU A 219 15.23 14.11 14.39
CA LEU A 219 15.90 14.36 13.11
C LEU A 219 15.01 13.93 11.93
N THR A 220 14.48 12.71 11.96
CA THR A 220 13.51 12.23 10.96
C THR A 220 12.27 13.12 10.94
N MET A 221 11.76 13.53 12.10
CA MET A 221 10.55 14.36 12.17
C MET A 221 10.75 15.74 11.53
N ALA A 222 11.91 16.38 11.75
CA ALA A 222 12.23 17.67 11.15
C ALA A 222 12.40 17.56 9.63
N ALA A 223 13.14 16.54 9.14
CA ALA A 223 13.34 16.31 7.72
C ALA A 223 12.02 16.00 7.00
N GLY A 224 11.18 15.14 7.59
CA GLY A 224 9.85 14.82 7.06
C GLY A 224 8.96 16.05 6.95
N ARG A 225 8.93 16.91 7.98
CA ARG A 225 8.16 18.16 7.96
C ARG A 225 8.60 19.08 6.85
N ALA A 226 9.92 19.27 6.67
CA ALA A 226 10.46 20.09 5.60
C ALA A 226 10.10 19.52 4.21
N ALA A 227 10.18 18.20 4.03
CA ALA A 227 9.83 17.55 2.78
C ALA A 227 8.33 17.71 2.44
N LEU A 228 7.43 17.49 3.40
CA LEU A 228 5.99 17.67 3.16
C LEU A 228 5.62 19.13 2.88
N ALA A 229 6.27 20.08 3.54
CA ALA A 229 6.07 21.51 3.29
C ALA A 229 6.50 21.93 1.88
N ALA A 230 7.57 21.33 1.34
CA ALA A 230 8.02 21.57 -0.03
C ALA A 230 7.09 20.94 -1.09
N LEU A 231 6.42 19.84 -0.75
CA LEU A 231 5.48 19.14 -1.63
C LEU A 231 4.08 19.76 -1.55
N THR A 232 3.96 21.00 -2.01
CA THR A 232 2.69 21.71 -2.15
C THR A 232 1.82 21.08 -3.25
N VAL A 233 0.54 21.48 -3.32
CA VAL A 233 -0.36 21.06 -4.41
C VAL A 233 0.27 21.41 -5.78
N GLY A 234 0.70 22.65 -5.96
CA GLY A 234 1.29 23.10 -7.23
C GLY A 234 2.58 22.38 -7.60
N GLU A 235 3.46 22.05 -6.63
CA GLU A 235 4.66 21.27 -6.94
C GLU A 235 4.34 19.82 -7.31
N ILE A 236 3.36 19.19 -6.67
CA ILE A 236 2.93 17.83 -7.02
C ILE A 236 2.31 17.82 -8.43
N ASP A 237 1.43 18.77 -8.72
CA ASP A 237 0.81 18.91 -10.04
C ASP A 237 1.87 19.09 -11.11
N ARG A 238 2.84 20.00 -10.89
CA ARG A 238 3.97 20.23 -11.80
C ARG A 238 4.79 18.96 -12.05
N ILE A 239 5.15 18.21 -11.00
CA ILE A 239 5.94 16.97 -11.15
C ILE A 239 5.10 15.88 -11.82
N ASN A 240 3.80 15.82 -11.55
CA ASN A 240 2.88 14.89 -12.18
C ASN A 240 2.72 15.17 -13.69
N GLU A 241 2.61 16.44 -14.08
CA GLU A 241 2.61 16.87 -15.48
C GLU A 241 3.90 16.45 -16.20
N LEU A 242 5.05 16.63 -15.56
CA LEU A 242 6.34 16.16 -16.12
C LEU A 242 6.37 14.63 -16.28
N GLY A 243 5.81 13.89 -15.32
CA GLY A 243 5.69 12.43 -15.43
C GLY A 243 4.77 12.00 -16.56
N ASN A 244 3.63 12.67 -16.75
CA ASN A 244 2.71 12.44 -17.88
C ASN A 244 3.41 12.72 -19.21
N TYR A 245 4.07 13.87 -19.32
CA TYR A 245 4.83 14.26 -20.50
C TYR A 245 5.88 13.21 -20.86
N LEU A 246 6.68 12.75 -19.89
CA LEU A 246 7.69 11.73 -20.12
C LEU A 246 7.09 10.43 -20.66
N ARG A 247 6.00 9.94 -20.06
CA ARG A 247 5.33 8.71 -20.52
C ARG A 247 4.83 8.84 -21.96
N GLN A 248 4.13 9.93 -22.26
CA GLN A 248 3.58 10.18 -23.60
C GLN A 248 4.68 10.30 -24.65
N GLN A 249 5.70 11.14 -24.42
CA GLN A 249 6.78 11.37 -25.37
C GLN A 249 7.62 10.12 -25.61
N ALA A 250 7.83 9.30 -24.57
CA ALA A 250 8.53 8.04 -24.70
C ALA A 250 7.80 7.04 -25.61
N GLU A 251 6.47 6.90 -25.45
CA GLU A 251 5.67 6.02 -26.32
C GLU A 251 5.58 6.56 -27.76
N GLU A 252 5.39 7.87 -27.94
CA GLU A 252 5.37 8.52 -29.25
C GLU A 252 6.70 8.31 -30.00
N PHE A 253 7.83 8.59 -29.35
CA PHE A 253 9.15 8.40 -29.95
C PHE A 253 9.42 6.94 -30.28
N ALA A 254 9.09 6.02 -29.37
CA ALA A 254 9.27 4.59 -29.62
C ALA A 254 8.46 4.10 -30.83
N SER A 255 7.23 4.60 -31.00
CA SER A 255 6.42 4.32 -32.19
C SER A 255 7.08 4.82 -33.48
N GLN A 256 7.75 5.99 -33.45
CA GLN A 256 8.43 6.55 -34.63
C GLN A 256 9.66 5.73 -35.04
N VAL A 257 10.40 5.19 -34.07
CA VAL A 257 11.62 4.41 -34.33
C VAL A 257 11.39 2.89 -34.41
N GLY A 258 10.13 2.44 -34.36
CA GLY A 258 9.77 1.03 -34.46
C GLY A 258 10.14 0.18 -33.24
N VAL A 259 10.25 0.79 -32.06
CA VAL A 259 10.53 0.09 -30.80
C VAL A 259 9.23 -0.21 -30.07
N ALA A 260 8.97 -1.48 -29.79
CA ALA A 260 7.73 -1.92 -29.15
C ALA A 260 7.80 -1.80 -27.61
N ILE A 261 7.39 -0.65 -27.08
CA ILE A 261 7.25 -0.42 -25.65
C ILE A 261 5.87 0.12 -25.26
N THR A 262 5.58 0.07 -23.96
CA THR A 262 4.59 0.92 -23.29
C THR A 262 5.19 1.46 -21.99
N VAL A 263 4.73 2.62 -21.53
CA VAL A 263 5.17 3.23 -20.28
C VAL A 263 3.97 3.37 -19.35
N GLN A 264 3.93 2.52 -18.32
CA GLN A 264 2.85 2.49 -17.33
C GLN A 264 3.21 3.38 -16.15
N GLY A 265 2.21 3.90 -15.44
CA GLY A 265 2.41 4.68 -14.22
C GLY A 265 1.31 5.70 -13.96
N ALA A 266 1.51 6.48 -12.90
CA ALA A 266 0.63 7.60 -12.54
C ALA A 266 1.45 8.71 -11.89
N GLY A 267 1.06 9.97 -12.17
CA GLY A 267 1.75 11.14 -11.66
C GLY A 267 3.26 11.10 -11.96
N SER A 268 4.07 11.29 -10.93
CA SER A 268 5.54 11.26 -10.97
C SER A 268 6.19 9.88 -11.08
N LEU A 269 5.42 8.79 -11.11
CA LEU A 269 5.92 7.41 -11.16
C LEU A 269 5.68 6.79 -12.53
N PHE A 270 6.67 6.07 -13.06
CA PHE A 270 6.56 5.39 -14.36
C PHE A 270 7.45 4.15 -14.43
N ARG A 271 7.11 3.23 -15.34
CA ARG A 271 7.89 2.06 -15.70
C ARG A 271 7.74 1.75 -17.19
N PHE A 272 8.88 1.52 -17.85
CA PHE A 272 8.94 1.02 -19.22
C PHE A 272 8.70 -0.48 -19.25
N HIS A 273 7.92 -0.92 -20.22
CA HIS A 273 7.65 -2.33 -20.51
C HIS A 273 7.93 -2.60 -21.98
N ALA A 274 8.73 -3.63 -22.26
CA ALA A 274 8.86 -4.16 -23.61
C ALA A 274 7.58 -4.91 -23.96
N LYS A 275 7.00 -4.65 -25.14
CA LYS A 275 5.91 -5.45 -25.69
C LYS A 275 6.51 -6.67 -26.37
N GLN A 276 6.00 -7.86 -26.09
CA GLN A 276 6.25 -9.01 -26.96
C GLN A 276 5.46 -8.80 -28.26
N HIS A 277 6.14 -8.99 -29.38
CA HIS A 277 5.52 -9.04 -30.71
C HIS A 277 4.74 -10.34 -30.90
#